data_AF-C5MRD7-F1
#
_entry.id   AF-C5MRD7-F1
#
_cell.length_a   1.000
_cell.length_b   1.000
_cell.length_c   1.000
_cell.angle_alpha   90.00
_cell.angle_beta   90.00
_cell.angle_gamma   90.00
#
_symmetry.space_group_name_H-M   'P 1'
#
loop_
_entity.id
_entity.type
_entity.pdbx_description
1 polymer ?
#
loop_
_entity_poly.entity_id
_entity_poly.type
_entity_poly.pdbx_seq_one_letter_code
_entity_poly.pdbx_strand_id
1 'polypeptide(L)'
;GDIRGTWSGSITIVPGKGPIILYTGVNQNETQIQNYAIPMDPSDPYLRKWIKPDDNPLVMPDYTMNGSAFRDPATAWFSKDGHWRTVVGSKRKHRGIAYIYRSRDFKHWVKGKHPVHSKESTGMWECPDFFPVSTTDFQNGLDLDYTGSNTKHVLKVSLDITRFEYYTVGKYDPKKEKYVPNGDTPDGWDGLRFDYGNFYASKTFFDYKKNRRILWGWANESDTVEDDISKGWAGLQVIPRTVLLDANKKQLVFWPIEEIESLRSNYVRMNNKNIKTGQRLEVKGITPAQADVEVTFNVGQCLDKAEEFDPSYTFKPLDLCKIKGSNVTGGVGPFGLITLATPDLEEYTPVFFRVFKDTSTDKPKV
;
A
#
# COMPACT_ATOMS: atom_id res chain seq x y z
N GLY A 1 12.84 24.50 -10.32
CA GLY A 1 13.64 23.98 -9.19
C GLY A 1 14.05 22.52 -9.35
N ASP A 2 13.65 21.86 -10.43
CA ASP A 2 13.58 20.40 -10.57
C ASP A 2 14.32 19.91 -11.83
N ILE A 3 15.36 20.65 -12.23
CA ILE A 3 16.12 20.46 -13.46
C ILE A 3 16.81 19.09 -13.57
N ARG A 4 17.08 18.43 -12.44
CA ARG A 4 17.68 17.08 -12.41
C ARG A 4 16.63 15.98 -12.28
N GLY A 5 15.35 16.31 -12.08
CA GLY A 5 14.28 15.33 -12.00
C GLY A 5 13.00 15.86 -11.36
N THR A 6 11.87 15.42 -11.90
CA THR A 6 10.54 15.52 -11.30
C THR A 6 10.20 14.15 -10.73
N TRP A 7 10.28 14.01 -9.41
CA TRP A 7 10.00 12.76 -8.69
C TRP A 7 8.55 12.72 -8.17
N SER A 8 8.23 11.65 -7.44
CA SER A 8 6.89 11.35 -6.92
C SER A 8 6.26 12.50 -6.13
N GLY A 9 4.93 12.46 -6.08
CA GLY A 9 4.10 13.46 -5.43
C GLY A 9 2.68 12.98 -5.25
N SER A 10 1.82 13.86 -4.74
CA SER A 10 0.40 13.61 -4.54
C SER A 10 -0.42 14.82 -4.96
N ILE A 11 -1.68 14.57 -5.30
CA ILE A 11 -2.64 15.60 -5.70
C ILE A 11 -3.59 15.91 -4.54
N THR A 12 -3.92 17.17 -4.32
CA THR A 12 -4.92 17.62 -3.35
C THR A 12 -5.94 18.51 -4.05
N ILE A 13 -7.23 18.27 -3.80
CA ILE A 13 -8.30 19.16 -4.29
C ILE A 13 -8.49 20.27 -3.26
N VAL A 14 -8.04 21.48 -3.58
CA VAL A 14 -8.11 22.62 -2.68
C VAL A 14 -9.38 23.43 -2.97
N PRO A 15 -10.30 23.59 -1.99
CA PRO A 15 -11.53 24.36 -2.20
C PRO A 15 -11.26 25.76 -2.77
N GLY A 16 -11.97 26.12 -3.83
CA GLY A 16 -11.82 27.39 -4.54
C GLY A 16 -10.56 27.53 -5.41
N LYS A 17 -9.59 26.61 -5.32
CA LYS A 17 -8.38 26.60 -6.17
C LYS A 17 -8.32 25.44 -7.16
N GLY A 18 -9.05 24.36 -6.90
CA GLY A 18 -9.03 23.14 -7.72
C GLY A 18 -7.86 22.21 -7.37
N PRO A 19 -7.51 21.27 -8.26
CA PRO A 19 -6.45 20.31 -8.02
C PRO A 19 -5.07 20.98 -8.01
N ILE A 20 -4.25 20.65 -7.00
CA ILE A 20 -2.85 21.07 -6.89
C ILE A 20 -2.00 19.82 -6.67
N ILE A 21 -0.93 19.66 -7.46
CA ILE A 21 0.07 18.61 -7.24
C ILE A 21 1.16 19.16 -6.34
N LEU A 22 1.46 18.47 -5.25
CA LEU A 22 2.73 18.61 -4.53
C LEU A 22 3.66 17.49 -4.98
N TYR A 23 4.90 17.80 -5.32
CA TYR A 23 5.87 16.81 -5.81
C TYR A 23 7.29 17.14 -5.40
N THR A 24 8.16 16.13 -5.38
CA THR A 24 9.59 16.36 -5.15
C THR A 24 10.30 16.69 -6.45
N GLY A 25 11.03 17.80 -6.48
CA GLY A 25 12.01 18.08 -7.52
C GLY A 25 13.44 17.80 -7.05
N VAL A 26 14.33 17.54 -8.00
CA VAL A 26 15.77 17.47 -7.76
C VAL A 26 16.43 18.68 -8.40
N ASN A 27 17.07 19.51 -7.57
CA ASN A 27 17.74 20.72 -8.05
C ASN A 27 19.14 20.43 -8.62
N GLN A 28 19.84 21.47 -9.10
CA GLN A 28 21.19 21.34 -9.69
C GLN A 28 22.21 20.71 -8.73
N ASN A 29 22.03 20.91 -7.41
CA ASN A 29 22.90 20.37 -6.36
C ASN A 29 22.42 19.00 -5.87
N GLU A 30 21.56 18.31 -6.63
CA GLU A 30 20.99 16.99 -6.30
C GLU A 30 20.27 16.95 -4.94
N THR A 31 19.80 18.12 -4.49
CA THR A 31 18.98 18.25 -3.30
C THR A 31 17.51 18.03 -3.68
N GLN A 32 16.82 17.22 -2.89
CA GLN A 32 15.39 16.98 -2.99
C GLN A 32 14.63 18.13 -2.33
N ILE A 33 13.73 18.75 -3.08
CA ILE A 33 12.97 19.96 -2.69
C ILE A 33 11.49 19.74 -3.01
N GLN A 34 10.58 20.36 -2.26
CA GLN A 34 9.14 20.19 -2.50
C GLN A 34 8.60 21.36 -3.32
N ASN A 35 8.00 21.03 -4.46
CA ASN A 35 7.42 21.95 -5.42
C ASN A 35 5.92 21.73 -5.53
N TYR A 36 5.24 22.64 -6.22
CA TYR A 36 3.86 22.46 -6.64
C TYR A 36 3.64 22.75 -8.12
N ALA A 37 2.56 22.18 -8.65
CA ALA A 37 2.05 22.47 -9.99
C ALA A 37 0.53 22.63 -9.94
N ILE A 38 0.01 23.47 -10.84
CA ILE A 38 -1.42 23.76 -11.00
C ILE A 38 -1.84 23.54 -12.45
N PRO A 39 -3.11 23.19 -12.75
CA PRO A 39 -3.58 23.10 -14.12
C PRO A 39 -3.44 24.43 -14.83
N MET A 40 -2.95 24.39 -16.08
CA MET A 40 -2.93 25.56 -16.96
C MET A 40 -4.35 25.97 -17.35
N ASP A 41 -5.22 24.98 -17.56
CA ASP A 41 -6.63 25.16 -17.89
C ASP A 41 -7.48 24.26 -16.98
N PRO A 42 -8.07 24.81 -15.90
CA PRO A 42 -8.95 24.07 -15.01
C PRO A 42 -10.25 23.58 -15.67
N SER A 43 -10.60 24.09 -16.86
CA SER A 43 -11.78 23.64 -17.61
C SER A 43 -11.50 22.44 -18.52
N ASP A 44 -10.22 22.12 -18.78
CA ASP A 44 -9.83 20.91 -19.51
C ASP A 44 -10.15 19.67 -18.66
N PRO A 45 -11.13 18.82 -19.02
CA PRO A 45 -11.52 17.67 -18.21
C PRO A 45 -10.40 16.63 -18.06
N TYR A 46 -9.38 16.70 -18.91
CA TYR A 46 -8.21 15.82 -18.88
C TYR A 46 -6.98 16.42 -18.18
N LEU A 47 -7.03 17.71 -17.79
CA LEU A 47 -5.95 18.44 -17.12
C LEU A 47 -4.56 18.18 -17.76
N ARG A 48 -4.46 18.30 -19.08
CA ARG A 48 -3.27 17.85 -19.83
C ARG A 48 -2.03 18.70 -19.61
N LYS A 49 -2.20 19.99 -19.34
CA LYS A 49 -1.11 20.96 -19.19
C LYS A 49 -1.07 21.49 -17.77
N TRP A 50 0.12 21.51 -17.19
CA TRP A 50 0.38 21.97 -15.83
C TRP A 50 1.43 23.08 -15.83
N ILE A 51 1.18 24.11 -15.03
CA ILE A 51 2.11 25.21 -14.77
C ILE A 51 2.87 24.87 -13.49
N LYS A 52 4.20 25.00 -13.54
CA LYS A 52 5.09 25.00 -12.37
C LYS A 52 5.40 26.46 -12.04
N PRO A 53 4.81 27.05 -10.99
CA PRO A 53 4.99 28.46 -10.71
C PRO A 53 6.43 28.83 -10.32
N ASP A 54 6.80 30.09 -10.56
CA ASP A 54 8.16 30.62 -10.32
C ASP A 54 8.52 30.75 -8.83
N ASP A 55 7.52 30.74 -7.94
CA ASP A 55 7.68 30.73 -6.48
C ASP A 55 8.02 29.33 -5.93
N ASN A 56 8.35 28.37 -6.80
CA ASN A 56 8.96 27.09 -6.42
C ASN A 56 10.46 27.24 -6.05
N PRO A 57 10.97 26.46 -5.08
CA PRO A 57 10.28 25.45 -4.28
C PRO A 57 9.48 26.04 -3.10
N LEU A 58 8.42 25.35 -2.69
CA LEU A 58 7.66 25.69 -1.49
C LEU A 58 8.41 25.31 -0.20
N VAL A 59 9.16 24.21 -0.23
CA VAL A 59 9.88 23.69 0.93
C VAL A 59 11.27 23.19 0.54
N MET A 60 12.27 23.67 1.28
CA MET A 60 13.65 23.20 1.24
C MET A 60 13.97 22.40 2.51
N PRO A 61 14.85 21.38 2.44
CA PRO A 61 15.40 20.78 3.66
C PRO A 61 16.22 21.83 4.41
N ASP A 62 16.03 21.93 5.74
CA ASP A 62 16.87 22.80 6.57
C ASP A 62 18.22 22.14 6.90
N TYR A 63 19.12 22.88 7.56
CA TYR A 63 20.47 22.42 7.90
C TYR A 63 20.51 21.20 8.84
N THR A 64 19.38 20.83 9.45
CA THR A 64 19.25 19.64 10.30
C THR A 64 18.75 18.41 9.54
N MET A 65 18.35 18.58 8.29
CA MET A 65 17.74 17.57 7.42
C MET A 65 18.73 17.04 6.38
N ASN A 66 18.49 15.82 5.90
CA ASN A 66 19.28 15.23 4.84
C ASN A 66 18.69 15.62 3.48
N GLY A 67 19.39 16.49 2.73
CA GLY A 67 18.93 16.97 1.43
C GLY A 67 18.80 15.89 0.35
N SER A 68 19.45 14.73 0.50
CA SER A 68 19.31 13.58 -0.41
C SER A 68 18.28 12.55 0.07
N ALA A 69 17.57 12.85 1.16
CA ALA A 69 16.58 11.96 1.75
C ALA A 69 15.41 12.77 2.33
N PHE A 70 14.71 13.49 1.46
CA PHE A 70 13.57 14.33 1.79
C PHE A 70 12.61 14.42 0.58
N ARG A 71 11.65 13.49 0.48
CA ARG A 71 10.84 13.32 -0.73
C ARG A 71 9.43 12.79 -0.50
N ASP A 72 8.65 12.82 -1.57
CA ASP A 72 7.33 12.21 -1.73
C ASP A 72 6.26 12.85 -0.82
N PRO A 73 5.86 14.11 -1.05
CA PRO A 73 4.80 14.75 -0.28
C PRO A 73 3.48 14.01 -0.45
N ALA A 74 2.82 13.70 0.66
CA ALA A 74 1.51 13.07 0.68
C ALA A 74 0.38 14.05 0.31
N THR A 75 -0.80 13.52 0.03
CA THR A 75 -2.02 14.33 -0.12
C THR A 75 -2.24 15.15 1.15
N ALA A 76 -2.49 16.44 0.97
CA ALA A 76 -2.68 17.34 2.09
C ALA A 76 -4.14 17.28 2.61
N TRP A 77 -4.32 17.51 3.90
CA TRP A 77 -5.63 17.55 4.54
C TRP A 77 -5.83 18.85 5.30
N PHE A 78 -7.06 19.36 5.31
CA PHE A 78 -7.41 20.58 6.02
C PHE A 78 -7.90 20.24 7.42
N SER A 79 -7.31 20.84 8.44
CA SER A 79 -7.70 20.61 9.84
C SER A 79 -8.51 21.77 10.41
N LYS A 80 -9.33 21.50 11.42
CA LYS A 80 -10.29 22.44 12.03
C LYS A 80 -9.67 23.73 12.58
N ASP A 81 -8.37 23.72 12.83
CA ASP A 81 -7.61 24.91 13.27
C ASP A 81 -7.21 25.84 12.11
N GLY A 82 -7.77 25.63 10.91
CA GLY A 82 -7.58 26.50 9.76
C GLY A 82 -6.25 26.32 9.04
N HIS A 83 -5.60 25.16 9.22
CA HIS A 83 -4.33 24.85 8.55
C HIS A 83 -4.41 23.54 7.78
N TRP A 84 -3.94 23.60 6.53
CA TRP A 84 -3.51 22.44 5.77
C TRP A 84 -2.34 21.75 6.45
N ARG A 85 -2.29 20.44 6.32
CA ARG A 85 -1.18 19.59 6.74
C ARG A 85 -0.80 18.63 5.62
N THR A 86 0.47 18.31 5.49
CA THR A 86 0.98 17.24 4.63
C THR A 86 2.16 16.57 5.32
N VAL A 87 2.52 15.37 4.88
CA VAL A 87 3.70 14.63 5.34
C VAL A 87 4.68 14.41 4.20
N VAL A 88 5.98 14.46 4.52
CA VAL A 88 7.07 14.20 3.58
C VAL A 88 8.03 13.17 4.17
N GLY A 89 8.41 12.19 3.37
CA GLY A 89 9.28 11.08 3.76
C GLY A 89 10.74 11.52 3.91
N SER A 90 11.41 11.00 4.93
CA SER A 90 12.80 11.34 5.22
C SER A 90 13.48 10.28 6.10
N LYS A 91 14.78 10.48 6.37
CA LYS A 91 15.50 9.82 7.47
C LYS A 91 16.43 10.77 8.22
N ARG A 92 16.76 10.40 9.46
CA ARG A 92 17.91 10.94 10.21
C ARG A 92 18.75 9.78 10.74
N LYS A 93 19.98 9.64 10.22
CA LYS A 93 20.80 8.43 10.41
C LYS A 93 19.98 7.20 9.96
N HIS A 94 19.80 6.20 10.83
CA HIS A 94 19.05 4.97 10.54
C HIS A 94 17.55 5.03 10.88
N ARG A 95 17.04 6.19 11.32
CA ARG A 95 15.64 6.37 11.70
C ARG A 95 14.85 6.99 10.56
N GLY A 96 13.82 6.29 10.11
CA GLY A 96 12.84 6.79 9.16
C GLY A 96 11.91 7.80 9.82
N ILE A 97 11.51 8.82 9.06
CA ILE A 97 10.80 9.99 9.54
C ILE A 97 9.72 10.37 8.53
N ALA A 98 8.51 10.66 9.02
CA ALA A 98 7.49 11.39 8.29
C ALA A 98 7.42 12.81 8.85
N TYR A 99 8.06 13.78 8.19
CA TYR A 99 7.99 15.18 8.60
C TYR A 99 6.60 15.73 8.28
N ILE A 100 5.98 16.40 9.24
CA ILE A 100 4.72 17.11 9.01
C ILE A 100 5.00 18.58 8.70
N TYR A 101 4.27 19.13 7.74
CA TYR A 101 4.27 20.54 7.40
C TYR A 101 2.86 21.09 7.51
N ARG A 102 2.73 22.37 7.84
CA ARG A 102 1.45 23.08 7.89
C ARG A 102 1.45 24.37 7.10
N SER A 103 0.31 24.73 6.54
CA SER A 103 0.11 25.96 5.77
C SER A 103 -1.30 26.50 5.92
N ARG A 104 -1.49 27.82 5.90
CA ARG A 104 -2.83 28.43 5.84
C ARG A 104 -3.32 28.60 4.41
N ASP A 105 -2.40 28.83 3.48
CA ASP A 105 -2.70 29.27 2.11
C ASP A 105 -2.27 28.27 1.03
N PHE A 106 -1.72 27.12 1.44
CA PHE A 106 -1.14 26.07 0.57
C PHE A 106 0.16 26.48 -0.14
N LYS A 107 0.70 27.68 0.14
CA LYS A 107 1.93 28.21 -0.44
C LYS A 107 3.05 28.28 0.60
N HIS A 108 2.79 28.90 1.74
CA HIS A 108 3.79 29.05 2.79
C HIS A 108 3.68 27.87 3.76
N TRP A 109 4.64 26.95 3.70
CA TRP A 109 4.66 25.74 4.50
C TRP A 109 5.71 25.83 5.61
N VAL A 110 5.28 25.56 6.85
CA VAL A 110 6.14 25.55 8.03
C VAL A 110 6.25 24.13 8.56
N LYS A 111 7.47 23.67 8.79
CA LYS A 111 7.72 22.35 9.40
C LYS A 111 7.19 22.30 10.83
N GLY A 112 6.49 21.23 11.17
CA GLY A 112 6.10 20.93 12.55
C GLY A 112 7.32 20.75 13.46
N LYS A 113 7.16 21.04 14.75
CA LYS A 113 8.25 20.91 15.74
C LYS A 113 8.76 19.46 15.84
N HIS A 114 7.85 18.51 15.71
CA HIS A 114 8.14 17.08 15.73
C HIS A 114 7.56 16.43 14.46
N PRO A 115 8.16 15.35 13.95
CA PRO A 115 7.55 14.59 12.87
C PRO A 115 6.23 13.96 13.35
N VAL A 116 5.31 13.67 12.41
CA VAL A 116 4.05 13.01 12.75
C VAL A 116 4.33 11.64 13.38
N HIS A 117 5.31 10.92 12.81
CA HIS A 117 5.83 9.66 13.33
C HIS A 117 7.27 9.43 12.83
N SER A 118 7.98 8.56 13.54
CA SER A 118 9.34 8.12 13.17
C SER A 118 9.65 6.80 13.85
N LYS A 119 10.47 5.96 13.21
CA LYS A 119 10.88 4.66 13.77
C LYS A 119 12.36 4.39 13.55
N GLU A 120 13.04 3.94 14.59
CA GLU A 120 14.46 3.57 14.53
C GLU A 120 14.68 2.35 13.63
N SER A 121 15.88 2.24 13.07
CA SER A 121 16.33 1.08 12.28
C SER A 121 15.42 0.73 11.09
N THR A 122 14.70 1.71 10.53
CA THR A 122 13.84 1.51 9.34
C THR A 122 14.41 2.11 8.07
N GLY A 123 15.46 2.93 8.16
CA GLY A 123 16.08 3.56 7.00
C GLY A 123 15.28 4.74 6.45
N MET A 124 15.32 4.93 5.13
CA MET A 124 14.55 5.97 4.45
C MET A 124 13.08 5.56 4.36
N TRP A 125 12.18 6.48 4.72
CA TRP A 125 10.75 6.36 4.46
C TRP A 125 10.43 7.08 3.17
N GLU A 126 10.00 6.32 2.16
CA GLU A 126 9.55 6.80 0.86
C GLU A 126 8.03 6.75 0.80
N CYS A 127 7.45 7.55 -0.11
CA CYS A 127 6.04 7.54 -0.46
C CYS A 127 5.10 7.39 0.75
N PRO A 128 5.21 8.26 1.78
CA PRO A 128 4.30 8.24 2.89
C PRO A 128 2.86 8.48 2.40
N ASP A 129 1.93 7.81 3.05
CA ASP A 129 0.51 8.07 2.90
C ASP A 129 -0.15 8.10 4.28
N PHE A 130 -1.06 9.04 4.48
CA PHE A 130 -1.67 9.29 5.78
C PHE A 130 -3.14 9.63 5.64
N PHE A 131 -4.01 8.73 6.09
CA PHE A 131 -5.44 8.85 5.85
C PHE A 131 -6.31 8.26 6.95
N PRO A 132 -7.54 8.76 7.14
CA PRO A 132 -8.48 8.20 8.09
C PRO A 132 -9.19 6.96 7.53
N VAL A 133 -9.60 6.09 8.44
CA VAL A 133 -10.47 4.93 8.18
C VAL A 133 -11.56 4.87 9.23
N SER A 134 -12.75 4.43 8.82
CA SER A 134 -13.91 4.33 9.70
C SER A 134 -13.80 3.12 10.63
N THR A 135 -14.31 3.27 11.84
CA THR A 135 -14.38 2.19 12.85
C THR A 135 -15.80 1.63 13.03
N THR A 136 -16.76 2.17 12.27
CA THR A 136 -18.18 1.83 12.35
C THR A 136 -18.81 1.57 10.98
N ASP A 137 -18.22 2.10 9.91
CA ASP A 137 -18.60 1.84 8.52
C ASP A 137 -17.47 1.05 7.87
N PHE A 138 -17.75 -0.20 7.52
CA PHE A 138 -16.79 -1.12 6.89
C PHE A 138 -17.10 -1.34 5.41
N GLN A 139 -17.81 -0.40 4.78
CA GLN A 139 -18.19 -0.45 3.36
C GLN A 139 -17.66 0.79 2.61
N ASN A 140 -17.63 1.95 3.27
CA ASN A 140 -17.17 3.20 2.66
C ASN A 140 -15.81 3.67 3.21
N GLY A 141 -15.07 4.38 2.36
CA GLY A 141 -13.87 5.11 2.76
C GLY A 141 -14.21 6.43 3.44
N LEU A 142 -13.21 7.05 4.05
CA LEU A 142 -13.30 8.41 4.59
C LEU A 142 -12.41 9.37 3.80
N ASP A 143 -12.92 10.56 3.54
CA ASP A 143 -12.10 11.68 3.08
C ASP A 143 -11.12 12.13 4.17
N LEU A 144 -10.01 12.73 3.76
CA LEU A 144 -8.92 13.17 4.63
C LEU A 144 -9.32 14.27 5.62
N ASP A 145 -10.33 15.07 5.29
CA ASP A 145 -10.86 16.12 6.15
C ASP A 145 -11.94 15.63 7.13
N TYR A 146 -12.26 14.32 7.14
CA TYR A 146 -13.26 13.76 8.04
C TYR A 146 -12.88 13.99 9.51
N THR A 147 -13.84 14.45 10.32
CA THR A 147 -13.57 14.88 11.70
C THR A 147 -14.40 14.20 12.79
N GLY A 148 -15.12 13.14 12.46
CA GLY A 148 -15.90 12.37 13.43
C GLY A 148 -15.02 11.50 14.34
N SER A 149 -15.54 11.19 15.52
CA SER A 149 -14.85 10.41 16.56
C SER A 149 -14.69 8.92 16.22
N ASN A 150 -15.48 8.39 15.29
CA ASN A 150 -15.50 6.98 14.92
C ASN A 150 -14.37 6.62 13.94
N THR A 151 -13.16 7.09 14.17
CA THR A 151 -12.03 6.95 13.24
C THR A 151 -10.75 6.44 13.86
N LYS A 152 -9.99 5.73 13.03
CA LYS A 152 -8.55 5.53 13.20
C LYS A 152 -7.84 6.17 12.02
N HIS A 153 -6.52 6.32 12.11
CA HIS A 153 -5.68 6.78 11.01
C HIS A 153 -4.72 5.67 10.62
N VAL A 154 -4.40 5.61 9.34
CA VAL A 154 -3.38 4.76 8.76
C VAL A 154 -2.19 5.64 8.42
N LEU A 155 -1.01 5.23 8.88
CA LEU A 155 0.25 5.74 8.36
C LEU A 155 0.91 4.62 7.59
N LYS A 156 1.08 4.82 6.28
CA LYS A 156 1.82 3.92 5.40
C LYS A 156 3.13 4.58 4.97
N VAL A 157 4.18 3.77 4.83
CA VAL A 157 5.48 4.17 4.28
C VAL A 157 6.05 3.03 3.43
N SER A 158 6.77 3.37 2.38
CA SER A 158 7.61 2.44 1.62
C SER A 158 9.03 2.49 2.21
N LEU A 159 9.57 1.35 2.64
CA LEU A 159 10.90 1.30 3.25
C LEU A 159 11.95 0.99 2.18
N ASP A 160 12.85 1.94 1.95
CA ASP A 160 13.90 1.88 0.92
C ASP A 160 14.80 0.64 1.08
N ILE A 161 15.10 0.27 2.34
CA ILE A 161 16.01 -0.85 2.66
C ILE A 161 15.40 -2.21 2.32
N THR A 162 14.12 -2.42 2.64
CA THR A 162 13.50 -3.74 2.48
C THR A 162 12.78 -3.91 1.16
N ARG A 163 12.58 -2.80 0.41
CA ARG A 163 11.76 -2.76 -0.82
C ARG A 163 10.34 -3.29 -0.62
N PHE A 164 9.82 -3.15 0.61
CA PHE A 164 8.42 -3.38 0.94
C PHE A 164 7.79 -2.13 1.51
N GLU A 165 6.47 -2.14 1.55
CA GLU A 165 5.68 -1.11 2.19
C GLU A 165 4.93 -1.63 3.40
N TYR A 166 4.86 -0.76 4.40
CA TYR A 166 4.33 -1.09 5.70
C TYR A 166 3.37 -0.02 6.15
N TYR A 167 2.38 -0.44 6.90
CA TYR A 167 1.47 0.47 7.54
C TYR A 167 1.22 0.07 8.99
N THR A 168 0.77 1.05 9.75
CA THR A 168 0.18 0.83 11.06
C THR A 168 -1.18 1.49 11.11
N VAL A 169 -2.04 1.01 11.99
CA VAL A 169 -3.31 1.66 12.33
C VAL A 169 -3.18 2.27 13.73
N GLY A 170 -3.61 3.52 13.89
CA GLY A 170 -3.39 4.29 15.12
C GLY A 170 -4.34 5.45 15.29
N LYS A 171 -3.99 6.35 16.21
CA LYS A 171 -4.72 7.59 16.49
C LYS A 171 -3.86 8.79 16.11
N TYR A 172 -4.50 9.80 15.53
CA TYR A 172 -3.89 11.07 15.21
C TYR A 172 -4.40 12.15 16.17
N ASP A 173 -3.48 12.86 16.82
CA ASP A 173 -3.77 14.05 17.61
C ASP A 173 -3.41 15.29 16.76
N PRO A 174 -4.40 15.99 16.16
CA PRO A 174 -4.14 17.15 15.32
C PRO A 174 -3.60 18.36 16.08
N LYS A 175 -3.83 18.45 17.41
CA LYS A 175 -3.29 19.54 18.24
C LYS A 175 -1.80 19.35 18.51
N LYS A 176 -1.37 18.10 18.71
CA LYS A 176 0.04 17.74 18.92
C LYS A 176 0.78 17.42 17.62
N GLU A 177 0.05 17.36 16.50
CA GLU A 177 0.56 16.91 15.20
C GLU A 177 1.25 15.53 15.28
N LYS A 178 0.69 14.64 16.11
CA LYS A 178 1.33 13.37 16.48
C LYS A 178 0.43 12.19 16.13
N TYR A 179 1.00 11.21 15.44
CA TYR A 179 0.39 9.91 15.22
C TYR A 179 0.98 8.88 16.21
N VAL A 180 0.12 8.03 16.75
CA VAL A 180 0.49 6.96 17.69
C VAL A 180 -0.15 5.66 17.19
N PRO A 181 0.65 4.67 16.73
CA PRO A 181 0.16 3.33 16.43
C PRO A 181 -0.59 2.72 17.63
N ASN A 182 -1.62 1.91 17.40
CA ASN A 182 -2.38 1.29 18.50
C ASN A 182 -1.57 0.25 19.30
N GLY A 183 -0.52 -0.33 18.70
CA GLY A 183 0.29 -1.38 19.31
C GLY A 183 -0.23 -2.80 19.10
N ASP A 184 -1.35 -2.98 18.38
CA ASP A 184 -1.91 -4.30 18.05
C ASP A 184 -1.01 -5.11 17.10
N THR A 185 -0.21 -4.42 16.27
CA THR A 185 0.75 -5.01 15.34
C THR A 185 2.10 -4.30 15.43
N PRO A 186 3.20 -4.96 15.03
CA PRO A 186 4.51 -4.33 15.04
C PRO A 186 4.56 -3.06 14.16
N ASP A 187 5.46 -2.15 14.53
CA ASP A 187 5.81 -0.96 13.76
C ASP A 187 7.23 -1.13 13.21
N GLY A 188 7.46 -0.76 11.95
CA GLY A 188 8.71 -0.99 11.22
C GLY A 188 8.68 -2.26 10.35
N TRP A 189 9.80 -2.98 10.31
CA TRP A 189 10.04 -4.10 9.36
C TRP A 189 9.13 -5.32 9.53
N ASP A 190 8.59 -5.49 10.74
CA ASP A 190 7.66 -6.58 11.09
C ASP A 190 6.20 -6.13 11.00
N GLY A 191 5.94 -4.92 10.51
CA GLY A 191 4.60 -4.35 10.40
C GLY A 191 3.74 -5.02 9.34
N LEU A 192 2.44 -4.67 9.35
CA LEU A 192 1.51 -5.08 8.31
C LEU A 192 1.89 -4.43 6.97
N ARG A 193 1.63 -5.14 5.87
CA ARG A 193 1.90 -4.68 4.51
C ARG A 193 0.60 -4.58 3.72
N PHE A 194 0.54 -3.67 2.74
CA PHE A 194 -0.59 -3.64 1.80
C PHE A 194 -0.58 -4.86 0.87
N ASP A 195 0.60 -5.35 0.54
CA ASP A 195 0.81 -6.56 -0.23
C ASP A 195 2.09 -7.27 0.27
N TYR A 196 2.10 -8.60 0.21
CA TYR A 196 3.22 -9.42 0.69
C TYR A 196 4.12 -9.92 -0.45
N GLY A 197 3.80 -9.60 -1.71
CA GLY A 197 4.59 -9.87 -2.90
C GLY A 197 5.36 -8.65 -3.41
N ASN A 198 5.45 -8.54 -4.74
CA ASN A 198 6.10 -7.43 -5.44
C ASN A 198 5.15 -6.23 -5.56
N PHE A 199 5.30 -5.27 -4.66
CA PHE A 199 4.42 -4.10 -4.55
C PHE A 199 5.13 -2.98 -3.79
N TYR A 200 5.25 -1.81 -4.41
CA TYR A 200 6.00 -0.70 -3.88
C TYR A 200 5.43 0.66 -4.26
N ALA A 201 5.93 1.70 -3.60
CA ALA A 201 5.58 3.10 -3.83
C ALA A 201 4.06 3.37 -3.88
N SER A 202 3.26 2.59 -3.15
CA SER A 202 1.80 2.71 -3.23
C SER A 202 1.27 4.06 -2.73
N LYS A 203 0.10 4.43 -3.23
CA LYS A 203 -0.56 5.68 -2.87
C LYS A 203 -2.08 5.53 -2.96
N THR A 204 -2.78 6.12 -2.01
CA THR A 204 -4.24 6.16 -2.02
C THR A 204 -4.78 7.52 -2.44
N PHE A 205 -5.99 7.52 -2.97
CA PHE A 205 -6.82 8.72 -3.09
C PHE A 205 -8.27 8.40 -2.71
N PHE A 206 -9.05 9.44 -2.43
CA PHE A 206 -10.47 9.28 -2.13
C PHE A 206 -11.30 9.51 -3.41
N ASP A 207 -12.12 8.53 -3.76
CA ASP A 207 -13.10 8.59 -4.85
C ASP A 207 -14.43 9.10 -4.29
N TYR A 208 -14.66 10.41 -4.45
CA TYR A 208 -15.88 11.10 -4.01
C TYR A 208 -17.16 10.57 -4.70
N LYS A 209 -17.05 9.97 -5.90
CA LYS A 209 -18.22 9.50 -6.64
C LYS A 209 -18.81 8.24 -6.02
N LYS A 210 -17.95 7.38 -5.46
CA LYS A 210 -18.34 6.10 -4.86
C LYS A 210 -18.03 6.00 -3.37
N ASN A 211 -17.66 7.10 -2.72
CA ASN A 211 -17.32 7.17 -1.30
C ASN A 211 -16.33 6.10 -0.85
N ARG A 212 -15.28 5.86 -1.64
CA ARG A 212 -14.31 4.79 -1.39
C ARG A 212 -12.88 5.29 -1.50
N ARG A 213 -11.98 4.68 -0.74
CA ARG A 213 -10.54 4.93 -0.88
C ARG A 213 -9.97 3.92 -1.88
N ILE A 214 -9.26 4.42 -2.90
CA ILE A 214 -8.64 3.60 -3.94
C ILE A 214 -7.13 3.60 -3.73
N LEU A 215 -6.53 2.42 -3.77
CA LEU A 215 -5.10 2.15 -3.68
C LEU A 215 -4.53 1.86 -5.07
N TRP A 216 -3.48 2.59 -5.42
CA TRP A 216 -2.55 2.26 -6.51
C TRP A 216 -1.23 1.73 -5.96
N GLY A 217 -0.56 0.87 -6.71
CA GLY A 217 0.80 0.47 -6.38
C GLY A 217 1.56 -0.10 -7.56
N TRP A 218 2.87 0.13 -7.52
CA TRP A 218 3.80 -0.25 -8.57
C TRP A 218 4.39 -1.63 -8.26
N ALA A 219 4.31 -2.53 -9.22
CA ALA A 219 5.09 -3.75 -9.24
C ALA A 219 6.25 -3.53 -10.22
N ASN A 220 7.49 -3.60 -9.74
CA ASN A 220 8.64 -3.57 -10.64
C ASN A 220 8.82 -4.94 -11.29
N GLU A 221 9.77 -5.05 -12.21
CA GLU A 221 10.02 -6.32 -12.88
C GLU A 221 10.71 -7.33 -11.95
N SER A 222 10.55 -8.61 -12.27
CA SER A 222 11.22 -9.73 -11.58
C SER A 222 12.12 -10.54 -12.53
N ASP A 223 12.29 -10.08 -13.77
CA ASP A 223 13.30 -10.53 -14.72
C ASP A 223 14.54 -9.62 -14.67
N THR A 224 15.39 -9.69 -15.69
CA THR A 224 16.67 -8.97 -15.72
C THR A 224 16.56 -7.59 -16.38
N VAL A 225 17.52 -6.71 -16.10
CA VAL A 225 17.61 -5.40 -16.76
C VAL A 225 17.84 -5.57 -18.28
N GLU A 226 18.54 -6.61 -18.68
CA GLU A 226 18.72 -6.97 -20.09
C GLU A 226 17.37 -7.32 -20.75
N ASP A 227 16.51 -8.07 -20.05
CA ASP A 227 15.16 -8.37 -20.52
C ASP A 227 14.30 -7.12 -20.60
N ASP A 228 14.39 -6.20 -19.63
CA ASP A 228 13.72 -4.89 -19.67
C ASP A 228 14.08 -4.10 -20.93
N ILE A 229 15.38 -4.03 -21.25
CA ILE A 229 15.88 -3.33 -22.44
C ILE A 229 15.39 -4.03 -23.70
N SER A 230 15.44 -5.37 -23.73
CA SER A 230 15.03 -6.18 -24.87
C SER A 230 13.54 -6.09 -25.18
N LYS A 231 12.68 -6.19 -24.15
CA LYS A 231 11.21 -6.08 -24.27
C LYS A 231 10.75 -4.63 -24.45
N GLY A 232 11.59 -3.65 -24.09
CA GLY A 232 11.38 -2.22 -24.35
C GLY A 232 10.47 -1.50 -23.36
N TRP A 233 10.13 -2.13 -22.24
CA TRP A 233 9.31 -1.54 -21.17
C TRP A 233 9.63 -2.22 -19.83
N ALA A 234 9.36 -1.55 -18.71
CA ALA A 234 9.52 -2.11 -17.36
C ALA A 234 8.56 -1.44 -16.38
N GLY A 235 7.99 -2.24 -15.47
CA GLY A 235 7.12 -1.80 -14.40
C GLY A 235 5.65 -1.80 -14.79
N LEU A 236 4.82 -2.29 -13.86
CA LEU A 236 3.36 -2.30 -13.98
C LEU A 236 2.71 -1.59 -12.80
N GLN A 237 1.53 -1.02 -13.03
CA GLN A 237 0.61 -0.74 -11.93
C GLN A 237 -0.27 -1.96 -11.72
N VAL A 238 -0.43 -2.38 -10.46
CA VAL A 238 -1.41 -3.42 -10.16
C VAL A 238 -2.82 -2.86 -10.31
N ILE A 239 -3.80 -3.75 -10.47
CA ILE A 239 -5.22 -3.38 -10.49
C ILE A 239 -5.56 -2.58 -9.22
N PRO A 240 -6.19 -1.40 -9.34
CA PRO A 240 -6.54 -0.59 -8.18
C PRO A 240 -7.46 -1.34 -7.23
N ARG A 241 -7.26 -1.12 -5.93
CA ARG A 241 -8.01 -1.82 -4.86
C ARG A 241 -8.75 -0.83 -3.98
N THR A 242 -9.94 -1.18 -3.49
CA THR A 242 -10.56 -0.47 -2.37
C THR A 242 -9.78 -0.72 -1.08
N VAL A 243 -9.81 0.24 -0.16
CA VAL A 243 -9.15 0.13 1.16
C VAL A 243 -10.16 0.40 2.26
N LEU A 244 -10.34 -0.57 3.15
CA LEU A 244 -11.22 -0.47 4.31
C LEU A 244 -10.52 -0.99 5.56
N LEU A 245 -11.00 -0.59 6.74
CA LEU A 245 -10.57 -1.21 7.99
C LEU A 245 -11.36 -2.50 8.20
N ASP A 246 -10.68 -3.57 8.59
CA ASP A 246 -11.36 -4.82 8.98
C ASP A 246 -12.27 -4.58 10.20
N ALA A 247 -13.35 -5.35 10.31
CA ALA A 247 -14.27 -5.27 11.44
C ALA A 247 -13.59 -5.51 12.80
N ASN A 248 -12.49 -6.28 12.83
CA ASN A 248 -11.64 -6.49 14.01
C ASN A 248 -10.78 -5.27 14.38
N LYS A 249 -10.67 -4.27 13.48
CA LYS A 249 -9.99 -2.98 13.64
C LYS A 249 -8.47 -3.06 13.81
N LYS A 250 -7.86 -4.20 13.44
CA LYS A 250 -6.41 -4.47 13.57
C LYS A 250 -5.66 -4.37 12.26
N GLN A 251 -6.34 -4.60 11.13
CA GLN A 251 -5.74 -4.57 9.80
C GLN A 251 -6.67 -3.92 8.79
N LEU A 252 -6.13 -3.60 7.62
CA LEU A 252 -6.89 -3.18 6.45
C LEU A 252 -7.30 -4.40 5.63
N VAL A 253 -8.40 -4.26 4.92
CA VAL A 253 -8.85 -5.19 3.88
C VAL A 253 -8.82 -4.48 2.54
N PHE A 254 -8.44 -5.24 1.52
CA PHE A 254 -8.27 -4.77 0.15
C PHE A 254 -9.10 -5.63 -0.79
N TRP A 255 -9.75 -5.01 -1.76
CA TRP A 255 -10.48 -5.73 -2.81
C TRP A 255 -10.29 -5.03 -4.15
N PRO A 256 -10.08 -5.72 -5.28
CA PRO A 256 -10.08 -5.09 -6.60
C PRO A 256 -11.32 -4.21 -6.78
N ILE A 257 -11.18 -3.06 -7.43
CA ILE A 257 -12.33 -2.19 -7.71
C ILE A 257 -13.38 -2.95 -8.55
N GLU A 258 -14.67 -2.79 -8.23
CA GLU A 258 -15.78 -3.49 -8.90
C GLU A 258 -15.81 -3.28 -10.43
N GLU A 259 -15.21 -2.19 -10.93
CA GLU A 259 -15.08 -1.94 -12.36
C GLU A 259 -14.33 -3.05 -13.11
N ILE A 260 -13.40 -3.75 -12.47
CA ILE A 260 -12.67 -4.84 -13.13
C ILE A 260 -13.60 -6.00 -13.51
N GLU A 261 -14.71 -6.17 -12.80
CA GLU A 261 -15.66 -7.25 -13.06
C GLU A 261 -16.31 -7.10 -14.43
N SER A 262 -16.34 -5.90 -15.01
CA SER A 262 -16.81 -5.66 -16.37
C SER A 262 -15.96 -6.32 -17.46
N LEU A 263 -14.73 -6.74 -17.14
CA LEU A 263 -13.84 -7.48 -18.03
C LEU A 263 -14.10 -8.99 -18.02
N ARG A 264 -14.89 -9.49 -17.06
CA ARG A 264 -15.24 -10.93 -16.98
C ARG A 264 -16.08 -11.30 -18.20
N SER A 265 -15.73 -12.43 -18.82
CA SER A 265 -16.41 -12.94 -20.01
C SER A 265 -17.00 -14.34 -19.75
N ASN A 266 -16.41 -15.38 -20.35
CA ASN A 266 -16.86 -16.76 -20.16
C ASN A 266 -16.74 -17.17 -18.70
N TYR A 267 -17.85 -17.62 -18.12
CA TYR A 267 -17.93 -18.04 -16.73
C TYR A 267 -17.90 -19.57 -16.62
N VAL A 268 -16.92 -20.09 -15.89
CA VAL A 268 -16.80 -21.51 -15.57
C VAL A 268 -17.02 -21.71 -14.08
N ARG A 269 -17.94 -22.61 -13.72
CA ARG A 269 -18.27 -22.90 -12.32
C ARG A 269 -18.07 -24.38 -11.99
N MET A 270 -17.38 -24.63 -10.89
CA MET A 270 -17.23 -25.96 -10.28
C MET A 270 -17.74 -25.88 -8.85
N ASN A 271 -18.63 -26.82 -8.47
CA ASN A 271 -19.19 -26.88 -7.12
C ASN A 271 -18.92 -28.24 -6.49
N ASN A 272 -18.78 -28.26 -5.16
CA ASN A 272 -18.76 -29.46 -4.32
C ASN A 272 -17.79 -30.54 -4.82
N LYS A 273 -16.56 -30.13 -5.20
CA LYS A 273 -15.50 -31.04 -5.61
C LYS A 273 -14.66 -31.45 -4.41
N ASN A 274 -14.69 -32.74 -4.09
CA ASN A 274 -13.79 -33.31 -3.09
C ASN A 274 -12.39 -33.49 -3.71
N ILE A 275 -11.39 -32.87 -3.10
CA ILE A 275 -9.98 -32.97 -3.51
C ILE A 275 -9.28 -33.88 -2.51
N LYS A 276 -8.80 -35.03 -2.98
CA LYS A 276 -7.99 -35.95 -2.18
C LYS A 276 -6.55 -35.45 -2.09
N THR A 277 -5.80 -35.94 -1.10
CA THR A 277 -4.36 -35.67 -0.97
C THR A 277 -3.63 -35.98 -2.28
N GLY A 278 -2.85 -35.02 -2.78
CA GLY A 278 -2.11 -35.13 -4.04
C GLY A 278 -2.95 -35.01 -5.31
N GLN A 279 -4.28 -34.89 -5.21
CA GLN A 279 -5.15 -34.73 -6.38
C GLN A 279 -5.08 -33.30 -6.92
N ARG A 280 -5.06 -33.18 -8.24
CA ARG A 280 -5.17 -31.93 -8.99
C ARG A 280 -6.47 -31.95 -9.80
N LEU A 281 -7.12 -30.80 -9.91
CA LEU A 281 -8.31 -30.61 -10.72
C LEU A 281 -8.04 -29.51 -11.75
N GLU A 282 -8.03 -29.88 -13.02
CA GLU A 282 -7.87 -28.92 -14.11
C GLU A 282 -9.19 -28.15 -14.35
N VAL A 283 -9.09 -26.82 -14.44
CA VAL A 283 -10.21 -25.95 -14.81
C VAL A 283 -10.15 -25.70 -16.32
N LYS A 284 -11.13 -26.23 -17.05
CA LYS A 284 -11.21 -26.10 -18.51
C LYS A 284 -12.18 -25.00 -18.92
N GLY A 285 -12.03 -24.47 -20.13
CA GLY A 285 -12.94 -23.48 -20.71
C GLY A 285 -12.66 -22.02 -20.32
N ILE A 286 -11.44 -21.73 -19.86
CA ILE A 286 -10.95 -20.38 -19.53
C ILE A 286 -9.74 -20.02 -20.41
N THR A 287 -9.30 -18.76 -20.36
CA THR A 287 -8.00 -18.32 -20.90
C THR A 287 -7.00 -18.20 -19.73
N PRO A 288 -6.15 -19.21 -19.47
CA PRO A 288 -5.43 -19.31 -18.19
C PRO A 288 -4.44 -18.17 -17.90
N ALA A 289 -3.87 -17.56 -18.95
CA ALA A 289 -2.95 -16.43 -18.82
C ALA A 289 -3.64 -15.11 -18.45
N GLN A 290 -4.97 -15.02 -18.60
CA GLN A 290 -5.76 -13.84 -18.28
C GLN A 290 -7.16 -14.25 -17.82
N ALA A 291 -7.29 -14.54 -16.53
CA ALA A 291 -8.53 -14.97 -15.91
C ALA A 291 -8.68 -14.36 -14.51
N ASP A 292 -9.93 -14.27 -14.06
CA ASP A 292 -10.29 -13.96 -12.68
C ASP A 292 -10.88 -15.23 -12.05
N VAL A 293 -10.30 -15.68 -10.93
CA VAL A 293 -10.59 -16.97 -10.31
C VAL A 293 -10.88 -16.78 -8.83
N GLU A 294 -12.13 -17.03 -8.44
CA GLU A 294 -12.55 -17.07 -7.05
C GLU A 294 -12.78 -18.53 -6.62
N VAL A 295 -12.20 -18.93 -5.49
CA VAL A 295 -12.33 -20.28 -4.93
C VAL A 295 -12.59 -20.23 -3.44
N THR A 296 -13.48 -21.11 -2.97
CA THR A 296 -13.74 -21.31 -1.53
C THR A 296 -13.39 -22.74 -1.15
N PHE A 297 -12.54 -22.90 -0.13
CA PHE A 297 -12.15 -24.19 0.41
C PHE A 297 -12.87 -24.45 1.74
N ASN A 298 -13.45 -25.64 1.88
CA ASN A 298 -13.95 -26.13 3.18
C ASN A 298 -13.00 -27.19 3.71
N VAL A 299 -12.32 -26.87 4.82
CA VAL A 299 -11.33 -27.74 5.48
C VAL A 299 -11.80 -28.29 6.82
N GLY A 300 -13.07 -28.09 7.20
CA GLY A 300 -13.58 -28.39 8.55
C GLY A 300 -13.38 -29.86 8.96
N GLN A 301 -13.50 -30.79 8.02
CA GLN A 301 -13.32 -32.23 8.24
C GLN A 301 -11.85 -32.67 8.35
N CYS A 302 -10.90 -31.75 8.22
CA CYS A 302 -9.47 -32.06 8.24
C CYS A 302 -8.71 -31.30 9.34
N LEU A 303 -9.38 -30.43 10.11
CA LEU A 303 -8.72 -29.59 11.12
C LEU A 303 -8.05 -30.39 12.25
N ASP A 304 -8.51 -31.61 12.50
CA ASP A 304 -7.90 -32.57 13.43
C ASP A 304 -6.48 -32.98 12.99
N LYS A 305 -6.17 -32.85 11.70
CA LYS A 305 -4.87 -33.17 11.11
C LYS A 305 -3.95 -31.96 11.04
N ALA A 306 -4.39 -30.76 11.42
CA ALA A 306 -3.56 -29.56 11.33
C ALA A 306 -2.32 -29.70 12.23
N GLU A 307 -1.15 -29.36 11.66
CA GLU A 307 0.11 -29.40 12.39
C GLU A 307 0.14 -28.28 13.45
N GLU A 308 0.86 -28.47 14.55
CA GLU A 308 1.04 -27.37 15.52
C GLU A 308 1.78 -26.18 14.87
N PHE A 309 1.31 -24.98 15.16
CA PHE A 309 1.96 -23.75 14.72
C PHE A 309 3.17 -23.46 15.61
N ASP A 310 4.36 -23.31 15.01
CA ASP A 310 5.53 -22.82 15.72
C ASP A 310 5.44 -21.29 15.89
N PRO A 311 5.30 -20.77 17.14
CA PRO A 311 5.15 -19.35 17.41
C PRO A 311 6.30 -18.48 16.92
N SER A 312 7.49 -19.06 16.67
CA SER A 312 8.66 -18.34 16.14
C SER A 312 8.43 -17.71 14.76
N TYR A 313 7.39 -18.16 14.03
CA TYR A 313 6.99 -17.64 12.72
C TYR A 313 5.85 -16.61 12.73
N THR A 314 5.38 -16.14 13.90
CA THR A 314 4.19 -15.27 14.02
C THR A 314 4.21 -14.00 13.16
N PHE A 315 5.39 -13.45 12.86
CA PHE A 315 5.57 -12.31 11.94
C PHE A 315 6.51 -12.62 10.77
N LYS A 316 6.75 -13.92 10.51
CA LYS A 316 7.67 -14.41 9.47
C LYS A 316 7.00 -15.42 8.53
N PRO A 317 5.81 -15.12 7.97
CA PRO A 317 5.11 -16.07 7.10
C PRO A 317 5.94 -16.44 5.86
N LEU A 318 6.73 -15.50 5.32
CA LEU A 318 7.60 -15.77 4.17
C LEU A 318 8.66 -16.84 4.50
N ASP A 319 9.27 -16.79 5.68
CA ASP A 319 10.26 -17.79 6.08
C ASP A 319 9.63 -19.16 6.29
N LEU A 320 8.39 -19.20 6.81
CA LEU A 320 7.62 -20.43 6.89
C LEU A 320 7.30 -20.99 5.50
N CYS A 321 6.90 -20.16 4.53
CA CYS A 321 6.65 -20.58 3.15
C CYS A 321 7.90 -21.13 2.45
N LYS A 322 9.10 -20.63 2.76
CA LYS A 322 10.38 -21.19 2.23
C LYS A 322 10.61 -22.63 2.68
N ILE A 323 10.21 -22.96 3.90
CA ILE A 323 10.43 -24.29 4.50
C ILE A 323 9.25 -25.22 4.17
N LYS A 324 8.02 -24.71 4.22
CA LYS A 324 6.77 -25.42 3.95
C LYS A 324 6.16 -24.95 2.62
N GLY A 325 6.95 -25.03 1.56
CA GLY A 325 6.53 -24.66 0.19
C GLY A 325 5.48 -25.59 -0.41
N SER A 326 5.05 -25.35 -1.65
CA SER A 326 3.98 -26.10 -2.33
C SER A 326 4.25 -27.61 -2.50
N ASN A 327 5.51 -28.03 -2.47
CA ASN A 327 5.91 -29.44 -2.64
C ASN A 327 6.10 -30.20 -1.32
N VAL A 328 5.88 -29.55 -0.17
CA VAL A 328 6.06 -30.17 1.15
C VAL A 328 4.72 -30.60 1.72
N THR A 329 4.37 -31.88 1.71
CA THR A 329 3.08 -32.32 2.26
C THR A 329 2.99 -32.02 3.77
N GLY A 330 1.92 -31.34 4.19
CA GLY A 330 1.58 -31.12 5.60
C GLY A 330 0.26 -31.81 5.98
N GLY A 331 -0.18 -31.57 7.21
CA GLY A 331 -1.43 -32.15 7.73
C GLY A 331 -2.68 -31.59 7.07
N VAL A 332 -2.77 -30.25 6.97
CA VAL A 332 -3.80 -29.53 6.20
C VAL A 332 -3.10 -28.56 5.24
N GLY A 333 -2.92 -29.04 4.02
CA GLY A 333 -2.25 -28.31 2.95
C GLY A 333 -0.83 -28.81 2.64
N PRO A 334 -0.24 -28.31 1.55
CA PRO A 334 -0.70 -27.15 0.78
C PRO A 334 -1.93 -27.47 -0.10
N PHE A 335 -2.91 -26.57 -0.13
CA PHE A 335 -4.07 -26.63 -1.03
C PHE A 335 -4.35 -25.25 -1.60
N GLY A 336 -4.75 -25.16 -2.87
CA GLY A 336 -4.90 -23.87 -3.54
C GLY A 336 -5.01 -23.98 -5.05
N LEU A 337 -4.47 -22.99 -5.74
CA LEU A 337 -4.44 -22.86 -7.19
C LEU A 337 -3.03 -23.12 -7.73
N ILE A 338 -2.98 -23.70 -8.92
CA ILE A 338 -1.79 -23.79 -9.76
C ILE A 338 -2.06 -22.86 -10.94
N THR A 339 -1.35 -21.72 -11.01
CA THR A 339 -1.56 -20.67 -12.00
C THR A 339 -0.39 -20.60 -12.98
N LEU A 340 -0.60 -19.97 -14.15
CA LEU A 340 0.43 -19.78 -15.18
C LEU A 340 1.24 -21.06 -15.45
N ALA A 341 0.53 -22.17 -15.70
CA ALA A 341 1.11 -23.50 -15.73
C ALA A 341 1.17 -24.09 -17.14
N THR A 342 2.26 -24.78 -17.46
CA THR A 342 2.38 -25.57 -18.70
C THR A 342 1.57 -26.88 -18.60
N PRO A 343 1.16 -27.49 -19.74
CA PRO A 343 0.36 -28.72 -19.71
C PRO A 343 1.02 -29.91 -18.98
N ASP A 344 2.34 -29.98 -19.00
CA ASP A 344 3.16 -30.99 -18.31
C ASP A 344 3.53 -30.60 -16.87
N LEU A 345 3.21 -29.37 -16.45
CA LEU A 345 3.55 -28.78 -15.15
C LEU A 345 5.07 -28.69 -14.90
N GLU A 346 5.86 -28.58 -15.97
CA GLU A 346 7.27 -28.18 -15.86
C GLU A 346 7.40 -26.75 -15.31
N GLU A 347 6.50 -25.84 -15.72
CA GLU A 347 6.39 -24.48 -15.17
C GLU A 347 5.01 -24.27 -14.55
N TYR A 348 4.98 -23.63 -13.37
CA TYR A 348 3.75 -23.22 -12.70
C TYR A 348 4.03 -22.26 -11.54
N THR A 349 3.03 -21.46 -11.18
CA THR A 349 3.03 -20.60 -9.99
C THR A 349 1.98 -21.08 -8.98
N PRO A 350 2.38 -21.61 -7.80
CA PRO A 350 1.42 -22.08 -6.80
C PRO A 350 0.94 -20.94 -5.90
N VAL A 351 -0.38 -20.79 -5.75
CA VAL A 351 -1.02 -19.90 -4.75
C VAL A 351 -1.82 -20.78 -3.80
N PHE A 352 -1.36 -20.94 -2.56
CA PHE A 352 -1.88 -21.97 -1.66
C PHE A 352 -2.01 -21.50 -0.21
N PHE A 353 -2.81 -22.25 0.54
CA PHE A 353 -2.97 -22.13 1.97
C PHE A 353 -2.41 -23.35 2.69
N ARG A 354 -2.11 -23.16 3.97
CA ARG A 354 -1.90 -24.21 4.96
C ARG A 354 -2.74 -23.87 6.18
N VAL A 355 -3.04 -24.85 7.01
CA VAL A 355 -3.71 -24.61 8.28
C VAL A 355 -2.95 -25.29 9.40
N PHE A 356 -2.67 -24.52 10.44
CA PHE A 356 -1.98 -24.94 11.65
C PHE A 356 -2.91 -24.82 12.86
N LYS A 357 -2.63 -25.61 13.90
CA LYS A 357 -3.23 -25.49 15.22
C LYS A 357 -2.42 -24.51 16.06
N ASP A 358 -3.02 -23.37 16.42
CA ASP A 358 -2.39 -22.42 17.33
C ASP A 358 -2.78 -22.76 18.79
N THR A 359 -1.85 -23.39 19.51
CA THR A 359 -2.07 -23.82 20.91
C THR A 359 -2.26 -22.66 21.88
N SER A 360 -1.91 -21.42 21.49
CA SER A 360 -2.10 -20.24 22.32
C SER A 360 -3.51 -19.66 22.24
N THR A 361 -4.23 -19.88 21.13
CA THR A 361 -5.56 -19.31 20.90
C THR A 361 -6.66 -20.35 20.74
N ASP A 362 -6.29 -21.63 20.61
CA ASP A 362 -7.18 -22.76 20.26
C ASP A 362 -8.01 -22.49 18.99
N LYS A 363 -7.45 -21.69 18.08
CA LYS A 363 -8.05 -21.35 16.78
C LYS A 363 -7.14 -21.83 15.64
N PRO A 364 -7.71 -22.20 14.48
CA PRO A 364 -6.93 -22.44 13.29
C PRO A 364 -6.16 -21.19 12.88
N LYS A 365 -4.89 -21.37 12.53
CA LYS A 365 -4.03 -20.34 11.95
C LYS A 365 -3.72 -20.70 10.51
N VAL A 366 -4.06 -19.81 9.59
CA VAL A 366 -3.88 -20.01 8.15
C VAL A 366 -2.58 -19.37 7.70
#